data_AF-A0A1Y1LGV6-F1
#
_entry.id   AF-A0A1Y1LGV6-F1
#
_cell.length_a   1.000
_cell.length_b   1.000
_cell.length_c   1.000
_cell.angle_alpha   90.00
_cell.angle_beta   90.00
_cell.angle_gamma   90.00
#
_symmetry.space_group_name_H-M   'P 1'
#
loop_
_entity.id
_entity.type
_entity.pdbx_description
1 polymer ?
#
loop_
_entity_poly.entity_id
_entity_poly.type
_entity_poly.pdbx_seq_one_letter_code
_entity_poly.pdbx_strand_id
1 'polypeptide(L)'
;KNVSTRKAKIQCTDCQRFFHGSCVNLSQDDIDLLTSSSDIWRCDQCKVHMRDETVADNPTPNIEDVMKLLQEMRKESRDQVKHLENELGKSVEACHEKIDELSQKIENQSQILSDYE
;
A
#
# COMPACT_ATOMS: atom_id res chain seq x y z
N LYS A 1 21.71 -22.41 25.63
CA LYS A 1 22.95 -23.24 25.53
C LYS A 1 23.92 -22.46 24.66
N ASN A 2 25.06 -22.01 25.17
CA ASN A 2 25.95 -21.08 24.47
C ASN A 2 26.80 -21.87 23.45
N VAL A 3 26.40 -21.87 22.17
CA VAL A 3 27.07 -22.62 21.10
C VAL A 3 28.08 -21.70 20.43
N SER A 4 29.37 -21.90 20.71
CA SER A 4 30.46 -21.16 20.05
C SER A 4 30.29 -21.11 18.53
N THR A 5 30.48 -19.94 17.93
CA THR A 5 30.36 -19.65 16.48
C THR A 5 31.12 -20.61 15.55
N ARG A 6 32.19 -21.27 16.03
CA ARG A 6 32.94 -22.31 15.28
C ARG A 6 32.20 -23.66 15.20
N LYS A 7 31.30 -23.93 16.15
CA LYS A 7 30.49 -25.17 16.22
C LYS A 7 29.06 -24.94 15.73
N ALA A 8 28.61 -23.69 15.64
CA ALA A 8 27.33 -23.33 15.09
C ALA A 8 27.30 -23.60 13.58
N LYS A 9 26.39 -24.49 13.17
CA LYS A 9 26.13 -24.79 11.77
C LYS A 9 24.82 -24.15 11.37
N ILE A 10 24.86 -23.29 10.36
CA ILE A 10 23.68 -22.67 9.76
C ILE A 10 23.42 -23.27 8.39
N GLN A 11 22.16 -23.49 8.06
CA GLN A 11 21.76 -24.06 6.77
C GLN A 11 21.29 -22.95 5.84
N CYS A 12 21.83 -22.92 4.61
CA CYS A 12 21.30 -22.03 3.58
C CYS A 12 19.93 -22.52 3.14
N THR A 13 18.93 -21.64 3.12
CA THR A 13 17.56 -22.00 2.71
C THR A 13 17.46 -22.43 1.25
N ASP A 14 18.32 -21.92 0.36
CA ASP A 14 18.20 -22.19 -1.07
C ASP A 14 18.99 -23.45 -1.47
N CYS A 15 20.27 -23.55 -1.13
CA CYS A 15 21.11 -24.69 -1.52
C CYS A 15 21.15 -25.82 -0.48
N GLN A 16 20.50 -25.64 0.68
CA GLN A 16 20.38 -26.62 1.76
C GLN A 16 21.73 -27.10 2.34
N ARG A 17 22.85 -26.45 2.00
CA ARG A 17 24.19 -26.75 2.53
C ARG A 17 24.38 -26.11 3.90
N PHE A 18 25.18 -26.77 4.74
CA PHE A 18 25.56 -26.28 6.06
C PHE A 18 26.86 -25.49 6.01
N PHE A 19 26.89 -24.37 6.74
CA PHE A 19 28.03 -23.47 6.84
C PHE A 19 28.34 -23.23 8.32
N HIS A 20 29.63 -23.08 8.65
CA HIS A 20 30.02 -22.65 10.00
C HIS A 20 29.79 -21.14 10.12
N GLY A 21 29.16 -20.69 11.21
CA GLY A 21 28.90 -19.26 11.44
C GLY A 21 30.16 -18.40 11.29
N SER A 22 31.29 -18.88 11.81
CA SER A 22 32.59 -18.19 11.66
C SER A 22 33.11 -18.11 10.21
N CYS A 23 32.79 -19.08 9.35
CA CYS A 23 33.22 -19.08 7.94
C CYS A 23 32.40 -18.13 7.07
N VAL A 24 31.21 -17.76 7.53
CA VAL A 24 30.30 -16.82 6.85
C VAL A 24 30.15 -15.50 7.62
N ASN A 25 31.12 -15.19 8.49
CA ASN A 25 31.22 -13.96 9.27
C ASN A 25 29.96 -13.62 10.10
N LEU A 26 29.24 -14.64 10.60
CA LEU A 26 28.14 -14.45 11.54
C LEU A 26 28.67 -14.34 12.96
N SER A 27 28.22 -13.31 13.68
CA SER A 27 28.43 -13.17 15.12
C SER A 27 27.56 -14.15 15.91
N GLN A 28 27.84 -14.27 17.22
CA GLN A 28 27.00 -15.11 18.08
C GLN A 28 25.56 -14.57 18.14
N ASP A 29 25.39 -13.25 18.18
CA ASP A 29 24.09 -12.59 18.19
C ASP A 29 23.31 -12.86 16.91
N ASP A 30 23.98 -12.87 15.74
CA ASP A 30 23.34 -13.23 14.47
C ASP A 30 22.85 -14.69 14.48
N ILE A 31 23.62 -15.60 15.05
CA ILE A 31 23.26 -17.02 15.14
C ILE A 31 22.07 -17.20 16.09
N ASP A 32 22.07 -16.52 17.23
CA ASP A 32 20.99 -16.59 18.21
C ASP A 32 19.70 -15.97 17.64
N LEU A 33 19.81 -14.88 16.86
CA LEU A 33 18.69 -14.31 16.12
C LEU A 33 18.14 -15.31 15.11
N LEU A 34 18.97 -15.80 14.18
CA LEU A 34 18.56 -16.76 13.14
C LEU A 34 18.00 -18.10 13.67
N THR A 35 18.29 -18.43 14.93
CA THR A 35 17.75 -19.63 15.60
C THR A 35 16.45 -19.34 16.36
N SER A 36 16.23 -18.10 16.79
CA SER A 36 15.08 -17.70 17.63
C SER A 36 13.95 -17.07 16.83
N SER A 37 14.26 -16.19 15.88
CA SER A 37 13.38 -15.83 14.78
C SER A 37 13.58 -16.90 13.71
N SER A 38 12.51 -17.44 13.15
CA SER A 38 12.53 -18.37 12.02
C SER A 38 12.98 -17.66 10.73
N ASP A 39 14.06 -16.88 10.80
CA ASP A 39 14.55 -16.01 9.76
C ASP A 39 15.34 -16.82 8.73
N ILE A 40 15.20 -16.39 7.49
CA ILE A 40 15.80 -17.04 6.33
C ILE A 40 17.24 -16.57 6.19
N TRP A 41 18.19 -17.51 6.28
CA TRP A 41 19.59 -17.25 5.99
C TRP A 41 20.02 -17.88 4.66
N ARG A 42 20.79 -17.11 3.88
CA ARG A 42 21.31 -17.52 2.57
C ARG A 42 22.81 -17.31 2.51
N CYS A 43 23.52 -18.26 1.90
CA CYS A 43 24.95 -18.12 1.63
C CYS A 43 25.21 -17.13 0.48
N ASP A 44 26.43 -16.61 0.38
CA ASP A 44 26.77 -15.56 -0.58
C ASP A 44 26.59 -15.99 -2.04
N GLN A 45 26.83 -17.26 -2.36
CA GLN A 45 26.58 -17.79 -3.71
C GLN A 45 25.09 -17.72 -4.09
N CYS A 46 24.20 -18.09 -3.16
CA CYS A 46 22.76 -18.02 -3.38
C CYS A 46 22.24 -16.57 -3.41
N LYS A 47 22.86 -15.66 -2.63
CA LYS A 47 22.54 -14.22 -2.68
C LYS A 47 22.87 -13.59 -4.04
N VAL A 48 23.96 -14.01 -4.69
CA VAL A 48 24.38 -13.49 -6.00
C VAL A 48 23.44 -13.97 -7.11
N HIS A 49 23.03 -15.24 -7.11
CA HIS A 49 22.11 -15.78 -8.12
C HIS A 49 20.75 -15.06 -8.17
N MET A 50 20.20 -14.63 -7.03
CA MET A 50 18.99 -13.81 -7.02
C MET A 50 19.19 -12.44 -7.68
N ARG A 51 20.38 -11.83 -7.56
CA ARG A 51 20.65 -10.55 -8.24
C ARG A 51 20.67 -10.74 -9.76
N ASP A 52 21.30 -11.81 -10.25
CA ASP A 52 21.32 -12.10 -11.68
C ASP A 52 19.92 -12.42 -12.23
N GLU A 53 19.08 -13.15 -11.50
CA GLU A 53 17.69 -13.43 -11.91
C GLU A 53 16.81 -12.17 -11.93
N THR A 54 17.06 -11.19 -11.05
CA THR A 54 16.36 -9.88 -11.14
C THR A 54 16.86 -8.97 -12.27
N VAL A 55 18.06 -9.24 -12.80
CA VAL A 55 18.66 -8.50 -13.93
C VAL A 55 18.36 -9.16 -15.27
N ALA A 56 17.73 -10.35 -15.27
CA ALA A 56 17.22 -11.00 -16.46
C ALA A 56 15.98 -10.24 -17.01
N ASP A 57 16.26 -9.37 -17.98
CA ASP A 57 15.38 -8.95 -19.09
C ASP A 57 14.03 -8.29 -18.75
N ASN A 58 13.90 -7.65 -17.58
CA ASN A 58 12.85 -6.66 -17.39
C ASN A 58 13.38 -5.31 -17.90
N PRO A 59 12.79 -4.68 -18.93
CA PRO A 59 13.14 -3.31 -19.28
C PRO A 59 12.90 -2.47 -18.04
N THR A 60 13.99 -1.94 -17.46
CA THR A 60 13.90 -0.96 -16.38
C THR A 60 12.99 0.16 -16.89
N PRO A 61 11.84 0.43 -16.25
CA PRO A 61 10.93 1.45 -16.74
C PRO A 61 11.71 2.76 -16.84
N ASN A 62 11.69 3.37 -18.03
CA ASN A 62 12.37 4.63 -18.25
C ASN A 62 11.81 5.64 -17.24
N ILE A 63 12.70 6.39 -16.57
CA ILE A 63 12.32 7.41 -15.58
C ILE A 63 11.31 8.40 -16.19
N GLU A 64 11.43 8.67 -17.49
CA GLU A 64 10.49 9.51 -18.24
C GLU A 64 9.07 8.93 -18.28
N ASP A 65 8.92 7.62 -18.49
CA ASP A 65 7.62 6.95 -18.49
C ASP A 65 7.00 6.96 -17.08
N VAL A 66 7.81 6.77 -16.04
CA VAL A 66 7.37 6.87 -14.64
C VAL A 66 6.91 8.30 -14.32
N MET A 67 7.67 9.31 -14.73
CA MET A 67 7.28 10.71 -14.53
C MET A 67 6.00 11.08 -15.27
N LYS A 68 5.84 10.59 -16.51
CA LYS A 68 4.63 10.79 -17.30
C LYS A 68 3.41 10.17 -16.63
N LEU A 69 3.53 8.92 -16.17
CA LEU A 69 2.46 8.25 -15.43
C LEU A 69 2.08 9.01 -14.17
N LEU A 70 3.06 9.49 -13.38
CA LEU A 70 2.80 10.29 -12.19
C LEU A 70 2.09 11.62 -12.51
N GLN A 71 2.39 12.25 -13.65
CA GLN A 71 1.70 13.46 -14.10
C GLN A 71 0.27 13.17 -14.53
N GLU A 72 0.04 12.06 -15.23
CA GLU A 72 -1.29 11.60 -15.66
C GLU A 72 -2.16 11.27 -14.43
N MET A 73 -1.65 10.48 -13.48
CA MET A 73 -2.34 10.19 -12.22
C MET A 73 -2.69 11.46 -11.44
N ARG A 74 -1.78 12.44 -11.39
CA ARG A 74 -2.06 13.73 -10.73
C ARG A 74 -3.14 14.51 -11.46
N LYS A 75 -3.21 14.43 -12.79
CA LYS A 75 -4.25 15.08 -13.59
C LYS A 75 -5.60 14.43 -13.35
N GLU A 76 -5.68 13.11 -13.46
CA GLU A 76 -6.91 12.36 -13.20
C GLU A 76 -7.45 12.60 -11.80
N SER A 77 -6.59 12.61 -10.78
CA SER A 77 -7.00 12.90 -9.40
C SER A 77 -7.64 14.28 -9.26
N ARG A 78 -7.08 15.31 -9.91
CA ARG A 78 -7.69 16.66 -9.90
C ARG A 78 -9.02 16.69 -10.63
N ASP A 79 -9.13 15.99 -11.75
CA ASP A 79 -10.36 15.96 -12.54
C ASP A 79 -11.48 15.19 -11.80
N GLN A 80 -11.14 14.12 -11.07
CA GLN A 80 -12.06 13.41 -10.19
C GLN A 80 -12.56 14.30 -9.04
N VAL A 81 -11.68 15.07 -8.39
CA VAL A 81 -12.09 15.99 -7.32
C VAL A 81 -13.07 17.04 -7.86
N LYS A 82 -12.76 17.67 -9.00
CA LYS A 82 -13.68 18.64 -9.64
C LYS A 82 -15.02 18.04 -10.00
N HIS A 83 -15.02 16.80 -10.48
CA HIS A 83 -16.26 16.09 -10.80
C HIS A 83 -17.10 15.87 -9.54
N LEU A 84 -16.49 15.39 -8.45
CA LEU A 84 -17.17 15.21 -7.17
C LEU A 84 -17.71 16.51 -6.59
N GLU A 85 -16.94 17.60 -6.66
CA GLU A 85 -17.38 18.93 -6.23
C GLU A 85 -18.62 19.39 -7.01
N ASN A 86 -18.65 19.16 -8.33
CA ASN A 86 -19.78 19.52 -9.17
C ASN A 86 -21.03 18.67 -8.89
N GLU A 87 -20.87 17.35 -8.77
CA GLU A 87 -21.99 16.46 -8.45
C GLU A 87 -22.56 16.73 -7.05
N LEU A 88 -21.70 17.05 -6.08
CA LEU A 88 -22.13 17.50 -4.76
C LEU A 88 -22.90 18.82 -4.84
N GLY A 89 -22.41 19.80 -5.62
CA GLY A 89 -23.11 21.07 -5.86
C GLY A 89 -24.53 20.86 -6.37
N LYS A 90 -24.69 20.06 -7.43
CA LYS A 90 -26.00 19.70 -7.98
C LYS A 90 -26.91 19.00 -6.96
N SER A 91 -26.36 18.10 -6.15
CA SER A 91 -27.12 17.40 -5.11
C SER A 91 -27.59 18.35 -4.01
N VAL A 92 -26.79 19.36 -3.66
CA VAL A 92 -27.16 20.37 -2.67
C VAL A 92 -28.24 21.30 -3.23
N GLU A 93 -28.10 21.74 -4.48
CA GLU A 93 -29.12 22.54 -5.18
C GLU A 93 -30.47 21.80 -5.22
N ALA A 94 -30.47 20.54 -5.65
CA ALA A 94 -31.68 19.71 -5.68
C ALA A 94 -32.29 19.48 -4.27
N CYS A 95 -31.46 19.50 -3.22
CA CYS A 95 -31.95 19.43 -1.85
C CYS A 95 -32.66 20.73 -1.44
N HIS A 96 -32.06 21.89 -1.75
CA HIS A 96 -32.67 23.19 -1.49
C HIS A 96 -34.00 23.34 -2.23
N GLU A 97 -34.07 22.97 -3.51
CA GLU A 97 -35.32 23.02 -4.29
C GLU A 97 -36.44 22.20 -3.60
N LYS A 98 -36.13 20.99 -3.13
CA LYS A 98 -37.11 20.16 -2.41
C LYS A 98 -37.51 20.74 -1.06
N ILE A 99 -36.58 21.38 -0.34
CA ILE A 99 -36.88 22.06 0.93
C ILE A 99 -37.84 23.22 0.68
N ASP A 100 -37.62 24.00 -0.37
CA ASP A 100 -38.49 25.12 -0.74
C ASP A 100 -39.88 24.64 -1.15
N GLU A 101 -39.96 23.58 -1.98
CA GLU A 101 -41.24 22.96 -2.35
C GLU A 101 -42.03 22.47 -1.13
N LEU A 102 -41.34 21.82 -0.18
CA LEU A 102 -41.98 21.33 1.05
C LEU A 102 -42.42 22.47 1.95
N SER A 103 -41.61 23.52 2.07
CA SER A 103 -41.94 24.72 2.84
C SER A 103 -43.20 25.39 2.30
N GLN A 104 -43.30 25.54 0.97
CA GLN A 104 -44.50 26.10 0.33
C GLN A 104 -45.74 25.24 0.56
N LYS A 105 -45.60 23.90 0.49
CA LYS A 105 -46.72 22.99 0.76
C LYS A 105 -47.21 23.10 2.20
N ILE A 106 -46.30 23.22 3.17
CA ILE A 106 -46.64 23.39 4.59
C ILE A 106 -47.37 24.71 4.82
N GLU A 107 -46.89 25.80 4.22
CA GLU A 107 -47.53 27.12 4.32
C GLU A 107 -48.94 27.10 3.74
N ASN A 108 -49.11 26.53 2.53
CA ASN A 108 -50.43 26.36 1.91
C ASN A 108 -51.36 25.50 2.78
N GLN A 109 -50.87 24.39 3.35
CA GLN A 109 -51.66 23.55 4.24
C GLN A 109 -52.08 24.30 5.51
N SER A 110 -51.18 25.10 6.07
CA SER A 110 -51.44 25.90 7.27
C SER A 110 -52.50 26.96 7.01
N GLN A 111 -52.44 27.63 5.85
CA GLN A 111 -53.46 28.59 5.42
C GLN A 111 -54.82 27.92 5.25
N ILE A 112 -54.86 26.78 4.54
CA ILE A 112 -56.11 26.03 4.35
C ILE A 112 -56.72 25.65 5.69
N LEU A 113 -55.93 25.13 6.64
CA LEU A 113 -56.42 24.78 7.97
C LEU A 113 -56.96 25.99 8.73
N SER A 114 -56.29 27.15 8.64
CA SER A 114 -56.76 28.40 9.24
C SER A 114 -58.08 28.89 8.65
N ASP A 115 -58.36 28.60 7.37
CA ASP A 115 -59.61 29.00 6.72
C ASP A 115 -60.80 28.09 7.12
N TYR A 116 -60.54 26.94 7.76
CA TYR A 116 -61.55 25.99 8.25
C TYR A 116 -61.88 26.12 9.75
N GLU A 117 -61.11 26.90 10.52
CA GLU A 117 -61.38 27.25 11.93
C GLU A 117 -62.22 28.54 12.05
#